data_AF-A0A964LDD6-F1
#
_entry.id   AF-A0A964LDD6-F1
#
_cell.length_a   1.000
_cell.length_b   1.000
_cell.length_c   1.000
_cell.angle_alpha   90.00
_cell.angle_beta   90.00
_cell.angle_gamma   90.00
#
_symmetry.space_group_name_H-M   'P 1'
#
loop_
_entity.id
_entity.type
_entity.pdbx_description
1 polymer ?
#
loop_
_entity_poly.entity_id
_entity_poly.type
_entity_poly.pdbx_seq_one_letter_code
_entity_poly.pdbx_strand_id
1 'polypeptide(L)'
;MSKRRKWSAEEKLRIVLSGIQPGVEVSDLCRQEGINPTMFYYWKKKLLSSAKQVFDEKTGRPSAQEEKKAAELTRMKDVIAEITAENLDLKKGLSD
;
A
#
# COMPACT_ATOMS: atom_id res chain seq x y z
N MET A 1 -1.55 5.90 32.42
CA MET A 1 -1.97 6.17 31.02
C MET A 1 -2.51 4.88 30.43
N SER A 2 -3.81 4.77 30.13
CA SER A 2 -4.35 3.55 29.52
C SER A 2 -3.83 3.41 28.09
N LYS A 3 -3.31 2.24 27.72
CA LYS A 3 -2.90 1.95 26.35
C LYS A 3 -4.17 1.98 25.48
N ARG A 4 -4.25 2.90 24.52
CA ARG A 4 -5.32 2.88 23.52
C ARG A 4 -5.31 1.50 22.84
N ARG A 5 -6.46 0.82 22.84
CA ARG A 5 -6.63 -0.44 22.11
C ARG A 5 -6.27 -0.22 20.64
N LYS A 6 -5.56 -1.16 20.06
CA LYS A 6 -5.24 -1.19 18.63
C LYS A 6 -6.01 -2.36 18.02
N TRP A 7 -6.57 -2.14 16.83
CA TRP A 7 -7.22 -3.18 16.03
C TRP A 7 -6.30 -3.54 14.85
N SER A 8 -6.10 -4.83 14.64
CA SER A 8 -5.41 -5.39 13.47
C SER A 8 -6.21 -5.12 12.20
N ALA A 9 -5.58 -5.33 11.04
CA ALA A 9 -6.29 -5.19 9.75
C ALA A 9 -7.44 -6.20 9.64
N GLU A 10 -7.22 -7.43 10.10
CA GLU A 10 -8.20 -8.52 10.09
C GLU A 10 -9.39 -8.23 11.03
N GLU A 11 -9.12 -7.69 12.22
CA GLU A 11 -10.18 -7.27 13.15
C GLU A 11 -11.05 -6.17 12.54
N LYS A 12 -10.43 -5.15 11.93
CA LYS A 12 -11.16 -4.08 11.25
C LYS A 12 -12.04 -4.62 10.14
N LEU A 13 -11.50 -5.54 9.33
CA LEU A 13 -12.24 -6.15 8.23
C LEU A 13 -13.45 -6.92 8.76
N ARG A 14 -13.26 -7.81 9.74
CA ARG A 14 -14.34 -8.60 10.35
C ARG A 14 -15.45 -7.70 10.88
N ILE A 15 -15.10 -6.66 11.65
CA ILE A 15 -16.07 -5.74 12.24
C ILE A 15 -16.86 -5.01 11.15
N VAL A 16 -16.19 -4.49 10.12
CA VAL A 16 -16.86 -3.81 9.01
C VAL A 16 -17.80 -4.76 8.27
N LEU A 17 -17.37 -5.99 7.99
CA LEU A 17 -18.18 -7.00 7.31
C LEU A 17 -19.41 -7.41 8.13
N SER A 18 -19.29 -7.55 9.45
CA SER A 18 -20.44 -7.81 10.31
C SER A 18 -21.44 -6.65 10.26
N GLY A 19 -20.97 -5.39 10.34
CA GLY A 19 -21.84 -4.22 10.36
C GLY A 19 -22.48 -3.82 9.02
N ILE A 20 -22.16 -4.51 7.92
CA ILE A 20 -22.87 -4.34 6.64
C ILE A 20 -23.92 -5.42 6.41
N GLN A 21 -23.99 -6.46 7.25
CA GLN A 21 -25.01 -7.49 7.11
C GLN A 21 -26.40 -6.92 7.40
N PRO A 22 -27.44 -7.35 6.65
CA PRO A 22 -28.81 -6.94 6.93
C PRO A 22 -29.22 -7.27 8.38
N GLY A 23 -29.91 -6.34 9.03
CA GLY A 23 -30.41 -6.52 10.39
C GLY A 23 -29.39 -6.29 11.51
N VAL A 24 -28.13 -5.95 11.19
CA VAL A 24 -27.13 -5.58 12.21
C VAL A 24 -27.26 -4.10 12.57
N GLU A 25 -27.60 -3.85 13.83
CA GLU A 25 -27.62 -2.50 14.40
C GLU A 25 -26.19 -2.07 14.74
N VAL A 26 -25.67 -1.07 14.02
CA VAL A 26 -24.26 -0.62 14.13
C VAL A 26 -23.93 -0.15 15.55
N SER A 27 -24.89 0.43 16.26
CA SER A 27 -24.68 0.92 17.62
C SER A 27 -24.41 -0.23 18.61
N ASP A 28 -25.11 -1.37 18.48
CA ASP A 28 -24.88 -2.58 19.26
C ASP A 28 -23.54 -3.23 18.93
N LEU A 29 -23.23 -3.37 17.64
CA LEU A 29 -21.95 -3.91 17.19
C LEU A 29 -20.77 -3.09 17.75
N CYS A 30 -20.87 -1.76 17.69
CA CYS A 30 -19.83 -0.88 18.23
C CYS A 30 -19.64 -1.05 19.74
N ARG A 31 -20.73 -1.24 20.50
CA ARG A 31 -20.66 -1.54 21.94
C ARG A 31 -19.96 -2.87 22.20
N GLN A 32 -20.33 -3.92 21.48
CA GLN A 32 -19.74 -5.26 21.61
C GLN A 32 -18.25 -5.28 21.28
N GLU A 33 -17.86 -4.60 20.20
CA GLU A 33 -16.47 -4.56 19.73
C GLU A 33 -15.62 -3.54 20.49
N GLY A 34 -16.24 -2.69 21.31
CA GLY A 34 -15.59 -1.63 22.07
C GLY A 34 -15.01 -0.53 21.17
N ILE A 35 -15.72 -0.17 20.10
CA ILE A 35 -15.33 0.88 19.15
C ILE A 35 -16.34 2.03 19.15
N ASN A 36 -15.89 3.20 18.74
CA ASN A 36 -16.80 4.33 18.49
C ASN A 36 -17.45 4.19 17.10
N PRO A 37 -18.76 4.47 16.94
CA PRO A 37 -19.44 4.44 15.64
C PRO A 37 -18.74 5.24 14.53
N THR A 38 -18.15 6.39 14.86
CA THR A 38 -17.36 7.19 13.89
C THR A 38 -16.18 6.41 13.32
N MET A 39 -15.53 5.57 14.14
CA MET A 39 -14.42 4.72 13.72
C MET A 39 -14.90 3.62 12.78
N PHE A 40 -16.04 3.00 13.07
CA PHE A 40 -16.69 2.02 12.19
C PHE A 40 -16.98 2.63 10.82
N TYR A 41 -17.66 3.78 10.77
CA TYR A 41 -18.02 4.42 9.50
C TYR A 41 -16.79 4.86 8.70
N TYR A 42 -15.72 5.29 9.39
CA TYR A 42 -14.44 5.58 8.75
C TYR A 42 -13.85 4.33 8.08
N TRP A 43 -13.82 3.19 8.77
CA TRP A 43 -13.32 1.93 8.18
C TRP A 43 -14.21 1.42 7.06
N LYS A 44 -15.54 1.46 7.23
CA LYS A 44 -16.52 1.10 6.18
C LYS A 44 -16.29 1.92 4.92
N LYS A 45 -16.16 3.25 5.06
CA LYS A 45 -15.87 4.14 3.92
C LYS A 45 -14.56 3.75 3.23
N LYS A 46 -13.50 3.51 4.00
CA LYS A 46 -12.19 3.13 3.46
C LYS A 46 -12.23 1.79 2.71
N LEU A 47 -12.97 0.81 3.22
CA LEU A 47 -13.16 -0.48 2.56
C LEU A 47 -13.90 -0.29 1.23
N LEU A 48 -15.05 0.37 1.26
CA LEU A 48 -15.89 0.56 0.06
C LEU A 48 -15.22 1.42 -1.02
N SER A 49 -14.44 2.43 -0.63
CA SER A 49 -13.70 3.26 -1.60
C SER A 49 -12.58 2.48 -2.29
N SER A 50 -11.97 1.53 -1.59
CA SER A 50 -10.89 0.70 -2.12
C SER A 50 -11.41 -0.50 -2.90
N ALA A 51 -12.63 -0.98 -2.59
CA ALA A 51 -13.22 -2.16 -3.19
C ALA A 51 -13.26 -2.09 -4.73
N LYS A 52 -13.66 -0.94 -5.29
CA LYS A 52 -13.66 -0.74 -6.75
C LYS A 52 -12.28 -0.94 -7.37
N GLN A 53 -11.23 -0.38 -6.75
CA GLN A 53 -9.86 -0.48 -7.25
C GLN A 53 -9.33 -1.91 -7.24
N VAL A 54 -9.80 -2.75 -6.31
CA VAL A 54 -9.45 -4.17 -6.25
C VAL A 54 -10.05 -4.95 -7.41
N PHE A 55 -11.25 -4.59 -7.88
CA PHE A 55 -11.92 -5.22 -9.02
C PHE A 55 -11.51 -4.61 -10.38
N ASP A 56 -10.97 -3.38 -10.39
CA ASP A 56 -10.33 -2.83 -11.58
C ASP A 56 -9.00 -3.59 -11.83
N GLU A 57 -9.06 -4.60 -12.71
CA GLU A 57 -7.96 -5.48 -13.16
C GLU A 57 -6.68 -4.75 -13.64
N LYS A 58 -6.75 -3.42 -13.79
CA LYS A 58 -5.62 -2.56 -14.18
C LYS A 58 -4.55 -2.40 -13.10
N THR A 59 -4.73 -2.93 -11.91
CA THR A 59 -3.79 -2.74 -10.79
C THR A 59 -2.70 -3.83 -10.66
N GLY A 60 -2.69 -4.84 -11.53
CA GLY A 60 -1.71 -5.94 -11.48
C GLY A 60 -0.67 -5.96 -12.61
N ARG A 61 -0.91 -5.27 -13.73
CA ARG A 61 0.04 -5.17 -14.84
C ARG A 61 0.54 -3.72 -14.91
N PRO A 62 1.87 -3.48 -14.86
CA PRO A 62 2.39 -2.18 -15.18
C PRO A 62 1.85 -1.79 -16.56
N SER A 63 1.42 -0.55 -16.72
CA SER A 63 1.09 -0.02 -18.03
C SER A 63 2.31 -0.15 -18.95
N ALA A 64 2.09 -0.26 -20.26
CA ALA A 64 3.19 -0.28 -21.24
C ALA A 64 4.13 0.94 -21.09
N GLN A 65 3.64 2.05 -20.54
CA GLN A 65 4.44 3.22 -20.22
C GLN A 65 5.32 3.01 -18.97
N GLU A 66 4.81 2.34 -17.94
CA GLU A 66 5.59 1.99 -16.75
C GLU A 66 6.66 0.93 -17.07
N GLU A 67 6.35 -0.05 -17.91
CA GLU A 67 7.35 -1.02 -18.39
C GLU A 67 8.46 -0.34 -19.19
N LYS A 68 8.11 0.57 -20.10
CA LYS A 68 9.09 1.38 -20.85
C LYS A 68 9.99 2.20 -19.92
N LYS A 69 9.40 2.88 -18.93
CA LYS A 69 10.16 3.66 -17.94
C LYS A 69 11.08 2.77 -17.11
N ALA A 70 10.62 1.58 -16.70
CA ALA A 70 11.43 0.64 -15.96
C ALA A 70 12.61 0.13 -16.79
N ALA A 71 12.39 -0.20 -18.06
CA ALA A 71 13.45 -0.62 -18.98
C ALA A 71 14.49 0.50 -19.23
N GLU A 72 14.03 1.74 -19.44
CA GLU A 72 14.91 2.89 -19.60
C GLU A 72 15.74 3.18 -18.34
N LEU A 73 15.12 3.05 -17.17
CA LEU A 73 15.80 3.22 -15.89
C LEU A 73 16.87 2.16 -15.65
N THR A 74 16.62 0.90 -16.04
CA THR A 74 17.64 -0.16 -16.01
C THR A 74 18.80 0.17 -16.95
N ARG A 75 18.51 0.54 -18.21
CA ARG A 75 19.54 0.92 -19.18
C ARG A 75 20.42 2.07 -18.67
N MET A 76 19.81 3.10 -18.08
CA MET A 76 20.56 4.22 -17.51
C MET A 76 21.46 3.78 -16.36
N LYS A 77 20.99 2.88 -15.48
CA LYS A 77 21.80 2.34 -14.38
C LYS A 77 23.01 1.56 -14.88
N ASP A 78 22.85 0.76 -15.92
CA ASP A 78 23.95 -0.03 -16.50
C ASP A 78 25.02 0.89 -17.09
N VAL A 79 24.62 1.90 -17.86
CA VAL A 79 25.54 2.90 -18.44
C VAL A 79 26.26 3.69 -17.33
N ILE A 80 25.56 4.08 -16.27
CA ILE A 80 26.17 4.75 -15.12
C ILE A 80 27.20 3.85 -14.44
N ALA A 81 26.89 2.56 -14.26
CA ALA A 81 27.80 1.62 -13.63
C ALA A 81 29.08 1.43 -14.44
N GLU A 82 28.95 1.29 -15.76
CA GLU A 82 30.08 1.19 -16.71
C GLU A 82 30.97 2.43 -16.66
N ILE A 83 30.39 3.62 -16.84
CA ILE A 83 31.14 4.89 -16.78
C ILE A 83 31.78 5.10 -15.40
N THR A 84 31.11 4.68 -14.33
CA THR A 84 31.65 4.79 -12.97
C THR A 84 32.87 3.88 -12.80
N ALA A 85 32.83 2.65 -13.32
CA ALA A 85 33.96 1.74 -13.29
C ALA A 85 35.16 2.30 -14.06
N GLU A 86 34.94 2.76 -15.30
CA GLU A 86 35.98 3.40 -16.12
C GLU A 86 36.60 4.61 -15.41
N ASN A 87 35.78 5.49 -14.83
CA ASN A 87 36.27 6.65 -14.09
C ASN A 87 37.10 6.29 -12.86
N LEU A 88 36.78 5.19 -12.17
CA LEU A 88 37.57 4.71 -11.03
C LEU A 88 38.92 4.17 -11.49
N ASP A 89 38.97 3.44 -12.60
CA ASP A 89 40.22 2.90 -13.14
C ASP A 89 41.12 4.00 -13.70
N LEU A 90 40.56 5.00 -14.40
CA LEU A 90 41.30 6.18 -14.84
C LEU A 90 41.91 6.93 -13.65
N LYS A 91 41.16 7.12 -12.56
CA LYS A 91 41.67 7.79 -11.35
C LYS A 91 42.82 7.03 -10.69
N LYS A 92 42.77 5.70 -10.67
CA LYS A 92 43.89 4.87 -10.18
C LYS A 92 45.12 5.05 -11.07
N GLY A 93 44.96 4.95 -12.39
CA GLY A 93 46.08 5.11 -13.33
C GLY A 93 46.67 6.53 -13.40
N LEU A 94 45.94 7.55 -12.94
CA LEU A 94 46.43 8.93 -12.76
C LEU A 94 47.15 9.16 -11.43
N SER A 95 47.03 8.23 -10.47
CA SER A 95 47.61 8.33 -9.14
C SER A 95 48.91 7.52 -8.97
N ASP A 96 49.29 6.77 -10.01
CA ASP A 96 50.60 6.10 -10.19
C ASP A 96 51.50 6.95 -11.11
#